data_AF-A0A2Z4LW65-F1
#
_entry.id   AF-A0A2Z4LW65-F1
#
_cell.length_a   1.000
_cell.length_b   1.000
_cell.length_c   1.000
_cell.angle_alpha   90.00
_cell.angle_beta   90.00
_cell.angle_gamma   90.00
#
_symmetry.space_group_name_H-M   'P 1'
#
loop_
_entity.id
_entity.type
_entity.pdbx_description
1 polymer ?
#
loop_
_entity_poly.entity_id
_entity_poly.type
_entity_poly.pdbx_seq_one_letter_code
_entity_poly.pdbx_strand_id
1 'polypeptide(L)' 'MENIYSEEQSTVKTVKASKETVDFLLSYSKSMQVVDYKNHKFEVVLN' A
#
# COMPACT_ATOMS: atom_id res chain seq x y z
N MET A 1 14.70 19.09 6.37
CA MET A 1 14.07 17.96 5.64
C MET A 1 12.88 18.41 4.80
N GLU A 2 12.17 19.46 5.18
CA GLU A 2 10.97 19.95 4.46
C GLU A 2 11.28 20.41 3.02
N ASN A 3 12.43 21.08 2.81
CA ASN A 3 12.76 21.73 1.53
C ASN A 3 13.21 20.79 0.39
N ILE A 4 13.32 19.47 0.62
CA ILE A 4 13.80 18.51 -0.41
C ILE A 4 12.64 17.93 -1.22
N TYR A 5 11.40 18.06 -0.72
CA TYR A 5 10.20 17.49 -1.33
C TYR A 5 9.28 18.54 -1.97
N SER A 6 9.57 19.82 -1.75
CA SER A 6 8.73 20.97 -2.15
C SER A 6 9.02 21.50 -3.55
N GLU A 7 10.10 21.06 -4.20
CA GLU A 7 10.44 21.47 -5.56
C GLU A 7 10.21 20.32 -6.55
N GLU A 8 9.44 20.58 -7.61
CA GLU A 8 9.32 19.65 -8.73
C GLU A 8 10.69 19.53 -9.42
N GLN A 9 11.39 18.42 -9.16
CA GLN A 9 12.68 18.14 -9.78
C GLN A 9 12.47 17.81 -11.27
N SER A 10 13.04 18.66 -12.15
CA SER A 10 12.92 18.55 -13.61
C SER A 10 13.49 17.27 -14.23
N THR A 11 14.26 16.49 -13.45
CA THR A 11 14.94 15.25 -13.88
C THR A 11 14.25 13.98 -13.40
N VAL A 12 13.14 14.08 -12.67
CA VAL A 12 12.51 12.90 -12.05
C VAL A 12 11.32 12.43 -12.88
N LYS A 13 11.36 11.17 -13.28
CA LYS A 13 10.21 10.53 -13.92
C LYS A 13 9.10 10.39 -12.88
N THR A 14 8.01 11.12 -13.08
CA THR A 14 6.80 10.94 -12.27
C THR A 14 6.26 9.52 -12.50
N VAL A 15 6.29 8.70 -11.47
CA VAL A 15 5.67 7.37 -11.48
C VAL A 15 4.33 7.49 -10.77
N LYS A 16 3.24 7.29 -11.53
CA LYS A 16 1.89 7.17 -10.98
C LYS A 16 1.47 5.72 -11.05
N ALA A 17 0.88 5.21 -9.97
CA ALA A 17 0.20 3.92 -10.01
C ALA A 17 -0.98 4.01 -10.99
N SER A 18 -1.22 2.95 -11.76
CA SER A 18 -2.46 2.87 -12.54
C SER A 18 -3.65 2.69 -11.62
N LYS A 19 -4.84 3.02 -12.12
CA LYS A 19 -6.07 2.77 -11.37
C LYS A 19 -6.22 1.28 -11.03
N GLU A 20 -5.91 0.37 -11.96
CA GLU A 20 -6.01 -1.07 -11.68
C GLU A 20 -5.07 -1.50 -10.56
N THR A 21 -3.85 -0.97 -10.51
CA THR A 21 -2.91 -1.27 -9.42
C THR A 21 -3.45 -0.79 -8.06
N VAL A 22 -4.02 0.42 -8.02
CA VAL A 22 -4.63 0.95 -6.79
C VAL A 22 -5.82 0.08 -6.36
N ASP A 23 -6.72 -0.24 -7.29
CA ASP A 23 -7.91 -1.04 -7.02
C ASP A 23 -7.53 -2.47 -6.58
N PHE A 24 -6.49 -3.07 -7.17
CA PHE A 24 -5.93 -4.35 -6.77
C PHE A 24 -5.42 -4.32 -5.32
N LEU A 25 -4.56 -3.35 -4.99
CA LEU A 25 -3.98 -3.23 -3.65
C LEU A 25 -5.07 -3.00 -2.59
N LEU A 26 -6.06 -2.17 -2.88
CA LEU A 26 -7.18 -1.91 -1.98
C LEU A 26 -8.05 -3.15 -1.79
N SER A 27 -8.32 -3.90 -2.86
CA SER A 27 -9.11 -5.14 -2.79
C SER A 27 -8.38 -6.23 -2.01
N TYR A 28 -7.07 -6.38 -2.25
CA TYR A 28 -6.21 -7.31 -1.54
C TYR A 28 -6.12 -6.97 -0.04
N SER A 29 -5.91 -5.69 0.30
CA SER A 29 -5.86 -5.27 1.69
C SER A 29 -7.18 -5.52 2.43
N LYS A 30 -8.33 -5.43 1.74
CA LYS A 30 -9.64 -5.71 2.33
C LYS A 30 -9.91 -7.20 2.56
N SER A 31 -9.28 -8.09 1.78
CA SER A 31 -9.44 -9.54 1.97
C SER A 31 -8.54 -10.09 3.09
N MET A 32 -7.57 -9.30 3.55
CA MET A 32 -6.75 -9.63 4.71
C MET A 32 -7.57 -9.51 6.01
N GLN A 33 -7.50 -10.54 6.84
CA GLN A 33 -8.02 -10.54 8.20
C GLN A 33 -6.92 -10.91 9.19
N VAL A 34 -6.99 -10.31 10.37
CA VAL A 34 -6.13 -10.67 11.50
C VAL A 34 -6.88 -11.68 12.35
N VAL A 35 -6.28 -12.86 12.54
CA VAL A 35 -6.80 -13.91 13.40
C VAL A 35 -5.91 -14.02 14.63
N ASP A 36 -6.55 -13.95 15.81
CA ASP A 36 -5.91 -14.15 17.11
C ASP A 36 -6.01 -15.63 17.53
N TYR A 37 -4.87 -16.26 17.86
CA TYR A 37 -4.85 -17.60 18.46
C TYR A 37 -3.73 -17.71 19.50
N LYS A 38 -4.08 -18.09 20.73
CA LYS A 38 -3.12 -18.29 21.85
C LYS A 38 -2.11 -17.14 21.99
N ASN A 39 -2.59 -15.89 22.01
CA ASN A 39 -1.77 -14.67 22.06
C ASN A 39 -0.85 -14.43 20.85
N HIS A 40 -1.02 -15.18 19.76
CA HIS A 40 -0.36 -14.93 18.47
C HIS A 40 -1.34 -14.32 17.47
N LYS A 41 -0.83 -13.46 16.60
CA LYS A 41 -1.58 -12.80 15.53
C LYS A 41 -1.11 -13.33 14.18
N PHE A 42 -2.06 -13.69 13.33
CA PHE A 42 -1.80 -14.15 11.98
C PHE A 42 -2.59 -13.31 10.99
N GLU A 43 -1.92 -12.89 9.92
CA GLU A 43 -2.58 -12.31 8.76
C GLU A 43 -2.97 -13.43 7.82
N VAL A 44 -4.26 -13.53 7.50
CA VAL A 44 -4.80 -14.50 6.56
C VAL A 44 -5.57 -13.78 5.48
N VAL A 45 -5.38 -14.23 4.24
CA VAL A 45 -6.19 -13.80 3.11
C VAL A 45 -7.36 -14.77 2.99
N LEU A 46 -8.58 -14.29 3.25
CA LEU A 46 -9.79 -15.07 2.99
C LEU A 46 -10.10 -14.97 1.50
N ASN A 47 -9.90 -16.07 0.78
CA ASN A 47 -10.31 -16.23 -0.61
C ASN A 47 -11.80 -16.57 -0.71
#